data_AF-A0AAX4KZJ9-F1
#
_entry.id   AF-A0AAX4KZJ9-F1
#
_cell.length_a   1.000
_cell.length_b   1.000
_cell.length_c   1.000
_cell.angle_alpha   90.00
_cell.angle_beta   90.00
_cell.angle_gamma   90.00
#
_symmetry.space_group_name_H-M   'P 1'
#
loop_
_entity.id
_entity.type
_entity.pdbx_description
1 polymer ?
#
loop_
_entity_poly.entity_id
_entity_poly.type
_entity_poly.pdbx_seq_one_letter_code
_entity_poly.pdbx_strand_id
1 'polypeptide(L)'
;MNDSDRSISQVLFNFEIVINDHTAYLNELENLMVYPDPDIQKATRLVKRMRKVRKELSQGLEIIVKNIDKASDPKIKEEALGLVNYLTIVGLKDEREMLSTLNNYLKSKGVDIEIDKDLEQINKIINSISHLNF
;
A
#
# COMPACT_ATOMS: atom_id res chain seq x y z
N MET A 1 -1.80 19.27 -21.21
CA MET A 1 -1.78 18.91 -19.79
C MET A 1 -2.51 19.96 -18.99
N ASN A 2 -3.68 19.60 -18.46
CA ASN A 2 -4.42 20.40 -17.48
C ASN A 2 -3.86 20.16 -16.06
N ASP A 3 -4.39 20.86 -15.05
CA ASP A 3 -3.88 20.74 -13.67
C ASP A 3 -4.14 19.37 -13.03
N SER A 4 -5.20 18.67 -13.45
CA SER A 4 -5.46 17.29 -13.06
C SER A 4 -4.41 16.34 -13.62
N ASP A 5 -4.03 16.49 -14.89
CA ASP A 5 -2.97 15.72 -15.53
C ASP A 5 -1.64 15.93 -14.78
N ARG A 6 -1.28 17.19 -14.47
CA ARG A 6 -0.06 17.52 -13.70
C ARG A 6 -0.05 16.87 -12.31
N SER A 7 -1.18 16.92 -11.62
CA SER A 7 -1.31 16.36 -10.28
C SER A 7 -1.12 14.84 -10.30
N ILE A 8 -1.71 14.15 -11.28
CA ILE A 8 -1.55 12.70 -11.45
C ILE A 8 -0.12 12.37 -11.86
N SER A 9 0.49 13.08 -12.82
CA SER A 9 1.88 12.83 -13.23
C SER A 9 2.86 12.96 -12.06
N GLN A 10 2.66 13.94 -11.17
CA GLN A 10 3.52 14.08 -9.98
C GLN A 10 3.37 12.88 -9.04
N VAL A 11 2.16 12.36 -8.86
CA VAL A 11 1.92 11.15 -8.06
C VAL A 11 2.59 9.95 -8.71
N LEU A 12 2.39 9.75 -10.02
CA LEU A 12 3.00 8.64 -10.78
C LEU A 12 4.52 8.64 -10.65
N PHE A 13 5.15 9.81 -10.79
CA PHE A 13 6.60 9.95 -10.60
C PHE A 13 7.05 9.58 -9.19
N ASN A 14 6.35 10.06 -8.16
CA ASN A 14 6.69 9.74 -6.78
C ASN A 14 6.46 8.26 -6.43
N PHE A 15 5.43 7.65 -7.03
CA PHE A 15 5.05 6.28 -6.77
C PHE A 15 6.09 5.25 -7.18
N GLU A 16 6.97 5.56 -8.15
CA GLU A 16 8.08 4.67 -8.50
C GLU A 16 8.92 4.31 -7.25
N ILE A 17 9.30 5.32 -6.45
CA ILE A 17 10.08 5.11 -5.23
C ILE A 17 9.23 4.43 -4.15
N VAL A 18 8.00 4.93 -3.94
CA VAL A 18 7.12 4.45 -2.86
C VAL A 18 6.74 2.97 -3.05
N ILE A 19 6.47 2.54 -4.29
CA ILE A 19 6.14 1.15 -4.61
C ILE A 19 7.36 0.24 -4.46
N ASN A 20 8.55 0.71 -4.85
CA ASN A 20 9.79 -0.04 -4.65
C ASN A 20 10.07 -0.27 -3.16
N ASP A 21 9.93 0.78 -2.35
CA ASP A 21 10.08 0.68 -0.89
C ASP A 21 9.02 -0.26 -0.29
N HIS A 22 7.76 -0.15 -0.72
CA HIS A 22 6.67 -1.04 -0.29
C HIS A 22 7.01 -2.50 -0.53
N THR A 23 7.39 -2.81 -1.77
CA THR A 23 7.74 -4.16 -2.23
C THR A 23 8.95 -4.69 -1.47
N ALA A 24 9.98 -3.87 -1.27
CA ALA A 24 11.18 -4.25 -0.52
C ALA A 24 10.86 -4.60 0.94
N TYR A 25 10.05 -3.78 1.62
CA TYR A 25 9.66 -4.05 3.01
C TYR A 25 8.75 -5.27 3.14
N LEU A 26 7.84 -5.48 2.18
CA LEU A 26 6.98 -6.66 2.14
C LEU A 26 7.81 -7.94 1.99
N ASN A 27 8.74 -7.96 1.04
CA ASN A 27 9.66 -9.09 0.83
C ASN A 27 10.55 -9.33 2.06
N GLU A 28 11.05 -8.27 2.69
CA GLU A 28 11.86 -8.42 3.91
C GLU A 28 11.04 -9.01 5.07
N LEU A 29 9.78 -8.60 5.19
CA LEU A 29 8.86 -9.13 6.21
C LEU A 29 8.49 -10.58 5.93
N GLU A 30 8.20 -10.93 4.68
CA GLU A 30 7.94 -12.30 4.23
C GLU A 30 9.11 -13.21 4.58
N ASN A 31 10.32 -12.84 4.17
CA ASN A 31 11.54 -13.59 4.46
C ASN A 31 11.77 -13.77 5.96
N LEU A 32 11.42 -12.76 6.77
CA LEU A 32 11.53 -12.86 8.22
C LEU A 32 10.54 -13.89 8.78
N MET A 33 9.34 -13.96 8.22
CA MET A 33 8.27 -14.86 8.68
C MET A 33 8.39 -16.31 8.23
N VAL A 34 9.30 -16.62 7.30
CA VAL A 34 9.64 -18.01 6.94
C VAL A 34 10.26 -18.78 8.11
N TYR A 35 10.90 -18.09 9.05
CA TYR A 35 11.53 -18.72 10.21
C TYR A 35 10.50 -19.10 11.29
N PRO A 36 10.69 -20.22 12.03
CA PRO A 36 9.79 -20.63 13.11
C PRO A 36 9.74 -19.65 14.30
N ASP A 37 10.81 -18.89 14.52
CA ASP A 37 10.92 -17.86 15.55
C ASP A 37 11.49 -16.57 14.93
N PRO A 38 10.65 -15.78 14.24
CA PRO A 38 11.05 -14.53 13.61
C PRO A 38 11.50 -13.49 14.63
N ASP A 39 12.52 -12.70 14.29
CA ASP A 39 12.94 -11.55 15.10
C ASP A 39 11.81 -10.51 15.20
N ILE A 40 11.12 -10.51 16.34
CA ILE A 40 9.98 -9.64 16.65
C ILE A 40 10.38 -8.15 16.61
N GLN A 41 11.60 -7.81 17.03
CA GLN A 41 12.04 -6.42 17.00
C GLN A 41 12.22 -5.95 15.56
N LYS A 42 12.81 -6.80 14.71
CA LYS A 42 12.95 -6.52 13.28
C LYS A 42 11.60 -6.42 12.60
N ALA A 43 10.68 -7.36 12.86
CA ALA A 43 9.31 -7.32 12.34
C ALA A 43 8.60 -6.02 12.72
N THR A 44 8.69 -5.60 13.99
CA THR A 44 8.08 -4.37 14.49
C THR A 44 8.64 -3.13 13.79
N ARG A 45 9.96 -3.09 13.51
CA ARG A 45 10.58 -1.98 12.76
C ARG A 45 10.10 -1.95 11.32
N LEU A 46 9.96 -3.10 10.66
CA LEU A 46 9.46 -3.21 9.30
C LEU A 46 8.01 -2.74 9.21
N VAL A 47 7.13 -3.20 10.10
CA VAL A 47 5.73 -2.73 10.18
C VAL A 47 5.66 -1.20 10.31
N LYS A 48 6.51 -0.59 11.15
CA LYS A 48 6.58 0.88 11.27
C LYS A 48 7.01 1.58 9.97
N ARG A 49 7.89 0.98 9.18
CA ARG A 49 8.29 1.53 7.86
C ARG A 49 7.16 1.37 6.85
N MET A 50 6.54 0.20 6.79
CA MET A 50 5.38 -0.07 5.94
C MET A 50 4.23 0.89 6.21
N ARG A 51 3.96 1.26 7.48
CA ARG A 51 2.98 2.29 7.83
C ARG A 51 3.23 3.65 7.16
N LYS A 52 4.50 4.07 7.06
CA LYS A 52 4.86 5.33 6.41
C LYS A 52 4.58 5.26 4.91
N VAL A 53 5.07 4.20 4.28
CA VAL A 53 4.88 3.95 2.84
C VAL A 53 3.38 3.84 2.51
N ARG A 54 2.61 3.10 3.30
CA ARG A 54 1.16 2.96 3.12
C ARG A 54 0.43 4.30 3.21
N LYS A 55 0.87 5.19 4.10
CA LYS A 55 0.32 6.56 4.19
C LYS A 55 0.59 7.34 2.89
N GLU A 56 1.78 7.24 2.33
CA GLU A 56 2.15 7.90 1.07
C GLU A 56 1.36 7.33 -0.11
N LEU A 57 1.22 6.00 -0.17
CA LEU A 57 0.35 5.31 -1.15
C LEU A 57 -1.09 5.81 -1.04
N SER A 58 -1.66 5.82 0.18
CA SER A 58 -3.03 6.30 0.42
C SER A 58 -3.23 7.74 -0.07
N GLN A 59 -2.28 8.63 0.22
CA GLN A 59 -2.35 10.04 -0.19
C GLN A 59 -2.29 10.20 -1.72
N GLY A 60 -1.39 9.48 -2.38
CA GLY A 60 -1.30 9.53 -3.84
C GLY A 60 -2.54 8.92 -4.52
N LEU A 61 -3.07 7.82 -3.99
CA LEU A 61 -4.29 7.18 -4.50
C LEU A 61 -5.49 8.12 -4.38
N GLU A 62 -5.63 8.84 -3.26
CA GLU A 62 -6.66 9.87 -3.12
C GLU A 62 -6.54 10.98 -4.17
N ILE A 63 -5.32 11.43 -4.49
CA ILE A 63 -5.09 12.45 -5.51
C ILE A 63 -5.51 11.93 -6.88
N ILE A 64 -5.17 10.67 -7.21
CA ILE A 64 -5.58 10.03 -8.46
C ILE A 64 -7.11 9.99 -8.54
N VAL A 65 -7.78 9.42 -7.54
CA VAL A 65 -9.26 9.31 -7.50
C VAL A 65 -9.93 10.69 -7.67
N LYS A 66 -9.41 11.74 -7.02
CA LYS A 66 -9.99 13.10 -7.11
C LYS A 66 -9.83 13.77 -8.48
N ASN A 67 -8.87 13.31 -9.30
CA ASN A 67 -8.46 13.98 -10.54
C ASN A 67 -8.70 13.15 -11.80
N ILE A 68 -8.85 11.83 -11.69
CA ILE A 68 -8.84 10.91 -12.85
C ILE A 68 -9.94 11.25 -13.86
N ASP A 69 -11.15 11.57 -13.40
CA ASP A 69 -12.26 11.93 -14.30
C ASP A 69 -12.00 13.22 -15.09
N LYS A 70 -11.25 14.15 -14.48
CA LYS A 70 -10.93 15.48 -15.02
C LYS A 70 -9.67 15.48 -15.87
N ALA A 71 -8.86 14.42 -15.81
CA ALA A 71 -7.66 14.30 -16.64
C ALA A 71 -8.03 14.27 -18.13
N SER A 72 -7.27 15.01 -18.94
CA SER A 72 -7.52 15.14 -20.38
C SER A 72 -6.60 14.26 -21.21
N ASP A 73 -5.45 13.88 -20.66
CA ASP A 73 -4.47 13.03 -21.34
C ASP A 73 -4.83 11.53 -21.17
N PRO A 74 -5.15 10.81 -22.26
CA PRO A 74 -5.48 9.39 -22.20
C PRO A 74 -4.35 8.52 -21.64
N LYS A 75 -3.09 8.87 -21.91
CA LYS A 75 -1.93 8.09 -21.46
C LYS A 75 -1.76 8.20 -19.95
N ILE A 76 -1.88 9.40 -19.41
CA ILE A 76 -1.82 9.63 -17.95
C ILE A 76 -2.96 8.91 -17.24
N LYS A 77 -4.16 8.91 -17.83
CA LYS A 77 -5.31 8.15 -17.32
C LYS A 77 -5.03 6.65 -17.28
N GLU A 78 -4.53 6.09 -18.37
CA GLU A 78 -4.23 4.66 -18.48
C GLU A 78 -3.15 4.23 -17.47
N GLU A 79 -2.05 4.98 -17.37
CA GLU A 79 -0.98 4.71 -16.41
C GLU A 79 -1.48 4.78 -14.96
N ALA A 80 -2.28 5.79 -14.62
CA ALA A 80 -2.86 5.93 -13.29
C ALA A 80 -3.82 4.80 -12.94
N LEU A 81 -4.71 4.43 -13.87
CA LEU A 81 -5.65 3.32 -13.67
C LEU A 81 -4.92 1.98 -13.53
N GLY A 82 -3.90 1.73 -14.36
CA GLY A 82 -3.09 0.51 -14.29
C GLY A 82 -2.37 0.39 -12.95
N LEU A 83 -1.79 1.48 -12.46
CA LEU A 83 -1.10 1.51 -11.17
C LEU A 83 -2.08 1.30 -10.01
N VAL A 84 -3.22 1.99 -10.02
CA VAL A 84 -4.28 1.83 -9.01
C VAL A 84 -4.74 0.37 -8.93
N ASN A 85 -4.92 -0.26 -10.09
CA ASN A 85 -5.33 -1.67 -10.17
C ASN A 85 -4.26 -2.60 -9.58
N TYR A 86 -2.98 -2.41 -9.95
CA TYR A 86 -1.86 -3.17 -9.39
C TYR A 86 -1.79 -3.05 -7.87
N LEU A 87 -1.84 -1.82 -7.34
CA LEU A 87 -1.77 -1.57 -5.89
C LEU A 87 -2.94 -2.20 -5.13
N THR A 88 -4.14 -2.21 -5.72
CA THR A 88 -5.34 -2.73 -5.06
C THR A 88 -5.40 -4.25 -5.08
N ILE A 89 -5.08 -4.86 -6.23
CA ILE A 89 -5.17 -6.32 -6.42
C ILE A 89 -4.01 -7.06 -5.77
N VAL A 90 -2.80 -6.52 -5.91
CA VAL A 90 -1.55 -7.20 -5.52
C VAL A 90 -0.99 -6.54 -4.27
N GLY A 91 -0.45 -5.32 -4.38
CA GLY A 91 0.36 -4.71 -3.32
C GLY A 91 -0.32 -4.64 -1.93
N LEU A 92 -1.48 -3.99 -1.84
CA LEU A 92 -2.19 -3.81 -0.57
C LEU A 92 -2.84 -5.10 -0.08
N LYS A 93 -3.22 -6.00 -0.99
CA LYS A 93 -3.80 -7.29 -0.62
C LYS A 93 -2.75 -8.20 0.02
N ASP A 94 -1.57 -8.28 -0.59
CA ASP A 94 -0.44 -9.07 -0.09
C ASP A 94 0.04 -8.52 1.25
N GLU A 95 0.14 -7.19 1.39
CA GLU A 95 0.44 -6.55 2.68
C GLU A 95 -0.57 -6.94 3.76
N ARG A 96 -1.88 -6.94 3.44
CA ARG A 96 -2.93 -7.31 4.38
C ARG A 96 -2.78 -8.75 4.87
N GLU A 97 -2.53 -9.68 3.95
CA GLU A 97 -2.38 -11.10 4.26
C GLU A 97 -1.13 -11.36 5.12
N MET A 98 -0.02 -10.71 4.77
CA MET A 98 1.23 -10.79 5.54
C MET A 98 1.05 -10.23 6.96
N LEU A 99 0.45 -9.05 7.09
CA LEU A 99 0.20 -8.43 8.39
C LEU A 99 -0.79 -9.24 9.23
N SER A 100 -1.83 -9.83 8.62
CA SER A 100 -2.76 -10.72 9.33
C SER A 100 -2.04 -11.93 9.92
N THR A 101 -1.17 -12.56 9.13
CA THR A 101 -0.36 -13.70 9.57
C THR A 101 0.59 -13.29 10.71
N LEU A 102 1.27 -12.15 10.57
CA LEU A 102 2.16 -11.62 11.61
C LEU A 102 1.40 -11.32 12.90
N ASN A 103 0.22 -10.71 12.80
CA ASN A 103 -0.61 -10.36 13.96
C ASN A 103 -1.02 -11.59 14.75
N ASN A 104 -1.43 -12.67 14.07
CA ASN A 104 -1.77 -13.94 14.69
C ASN A 104 -0.55 -14.54 15.42
N TYR A 105 0.61 -14.51 14.78
CA TYR A 105 1.87 -14.95 15.40
C TYR A 105 2.19 -14.15 16.66
N LEU A 106 2.21 -12.81 16.58
CA LEU A 106 2.55 -11.94 17.70
C LEU A 106 1.57 -12.08 18.87
N LYS A 107 0.27 -12.16 18.59
CA LYS A 107 -0.77 -12.39 19.61
C LYS A 107 -0.58 -13.72 20.32
N SER A 108 -0.16 -14.79 19.62
CA SER A 108 0.16 -16.08 20.25
C SER A 108 1.34 -16.00 21.23
N LYS A 109 2.19 -14.98 21.09
CA LYS A 109 3.34 -14.69 21.95
C LYS A 109 3.05 -13.58 22.98
N GLY A 110 1.82 -13.07 23.04
CA GLY A 110 1.43 -11.97 23.94
C GLY A 110 1.99 -10.61 23.55
N VAL A 111 2.37 -10.41 22.28
CA VAL A 111 2.87 -9.14 21.75
C VAL A 111 1.77 -8.45 20.95
N ASP A 112 1.47 -7.20 21.31
CA ASP A 112 0.57 -6.33 20.55
C ASP A 112 1.32 -5.10 20.04
N ILE A 113 1.33 -4.91 18.72
CA ILE A 113 1.88 -3.72 18.07
C ILE A 113 0.83 -2.96 17.25
N GLU A 114 -0.46 -3.20 17.52
CA GLU A 114 -1.62 -2.56 16.93
C GLU A 114 -1.82 -2.85 15.42
N ILE A 115 -1.48 -4.06 14.95
CA ILE A 115 -1.67 -4.43 13.53
C ILE A 115 -3.15 -4.44 13.12
N ASP A 116 -4.09 -4.66 14.05
CA ASP A 116 -5.52 -4.61 13.71
C ASP A 116 -5.92 -3.25 13.11
N LYS A 117 -5.36 -2.14 13.61
CA LYS A 117 -5.57 -0.79 13.04
C LYS A 117 -4.99 -0.67 11.64
N ASP A 118 -3.86 -1.33 11.38
CA ASP A 118 -3.24 -1.37 10.06
C ASP A 118 -4.13 -2.10 9.04
N LEU A 119 -4.69 -3.25 9.43
CA LEU A 119 -5.60 -4.02 8.59
C LEU A 119 -6.88 -3.23 8.25
N GLU A 120 -7.44 -2.52 9.22
CA GLU A 120 -8.57 -1.62 8.99
C GLU A 120 -8.25 -0.50 7.98
N GLN A 121 -7.05 0.10 8.10
CA GLN A 121 -6.61 1.14 7.17
C GLN A 121 -6.46 0.57 5.75
N ILE A 122 -5.84 -0.60 5.59
CA ILE A 122 -5.68 -1.23 4.29
C ILE A 122 -7.04 -1.52 3.65
N ASN A 123 -7.98 -2.09 4.40
CA ASN A 123 -9.33 -2.35 3.90
C ASN A 123 -10.07 -1.05 3.49
N LYS A 124 -9.88 0.05 4.22
CA LYS A 124 -10.43 1.36 3.85
C LYS A 124 -9.88 1.87 2.53
N ILE A 125 -8.56 1.72 2.30
CA ILE A 125 -7.92 2.10 1.04
C ILE A 125 -8.45 1.25 -0.12
N ILE A 126 -8.51 -0.08 0.05
CA ILE A 126 -9.04 -0.99 -0.99
C ILE A 126 -10.49 -0.64 -1.32
N ASN A 127 -11.33 -0.41 -0.32
CA ASN A 127 -12.74 -0.08 -0.52
C ASN A 127 -12.95 1.29 -1.18
N SER A 128 -12.16 2.31 -0.82
CA SER A 128 -12.29 3.65 -1.43
C SER A 128 -11.96 3.64 -2.93
N ILE A 129 -11.12 2.71 -3.35
CA ILE A 129 -10.68 2.55 -4.74
C ILE A 129 -11.61 1.65 -5.54
N SER A 130 -12.33 0.73 -4.89
CA SER A 130 -13.27 -0.19 -5.56
C SER A 130 -14.39 0.51 -6.36
N HIS A 131 -14.63 1.79 -6.11
CA HIS A 131 -15.58 2.61 -6.86
C HIS A 131 -15.05 3.09 -8.21
N LEU A 132 -13.74 3.00 -8.46
CA LEU A 132 -13.19 3.11 -9.80
C LEU A 132 -13.57 1.81 -10.54
N ASN A 133 -14.81 1.74 -11.02
CA ASN A 133 -15.29 0.62 -11.82
C ASN A 133 -14.41 0.52 -13.08
N PHE A 134 -13.84 -0.66 -13.29
CA PHE A 134 -13.10 -1.05 -14.49
C PHE A 134 -14.02 -1.83 -15.44
#